data_AF-A0A946VAA6-F1
#
_entry.id   AF-A0A946VAA6-F1
#
_cell.length_a   1.000
_cell.length_b   1.000
_cell.length_c   1.000
_cell.angle_alpha   90.00
_cell.angle_beta   90.00
_cell.angle_gamma   90.00
#
_symmetry.space_group_name_H-M   'P 1'
#
loop_
_entity.id
_entity.type
_entity.pdbx_description
1 polymer ?
#
loop_
_entity_poly.entity_id
_entity_poly.type
_entity_poly.pdbx_seq_one_letter_code
_entity_poly.pdbx_strand_id
1 'polypeptide(L)'
;PWVRGIANIRGNLLPVIDLSGCLTGGVTRITDKTRVLVIDYNGFYSGLVVDEVLGMKHFMDNEYSVEDAQVDEFLRPYTQHVFRRGDQSWAIFSLHTLADSPQFLQAAV
;
A
#
# COMPACT_ATOMS: atom_id res chain seq x y z
N PRO A 1 7.79 -10.59 11.95
CA PRO A 1 8.59 -9.43 11.50
C PRO A 1 8.19 -9.04 10.06
N TRP A 2 7.78 -7.78 9.87
CA TRP A 2 7.24 -7.29 8.59
C TRP A 2 8.29 -6.56 7.73
N VAL A 3 9.46 -6.24 8.29
CA VAL A 3 10.64 -5.86 7.50
C VAL A 3 11.23 -7.12 6.84
N ARG A 4 11.34 -7.10 5.51
CA ARG A 4 11.89 -8.20 4.71
C ARG A 4 13.40 -8.06 4.50
N GLY A 5 13.95 -6.86 4.62
CA GLY A 5 15.37 -6.57 4.52
C GLY A 5 15.66 -5.28 3.78
N ILE A 6 16.80 -5.24 3.08
CA ILE A 6 17.25 -4.08 2.31
C ILE A 6 17.54 -4.55 0.88
N ALA A 7 17.04 -3.82 -0.11
CA ALA A 7 17.37 -3.98 -1.52
C ALA A 7 18.36 -2.90 -1.97
N ASN A 8 19.19 -3.20 -2.96
CA ASN A 8 20.03 -2.20 -3.62
C ASN A 8 19.41 -1.87 -4.98
N ILE A 9 18.99 -0.62 -5.15
CA ILE A 9 18.50 -0.09 -6.43
C ILE A 9 19.47 0.96 -6.93
N ARG A 10 20.32 0.56 -7.88
CA ARG A 10 21.29 1.46 -8.55
C ARG A 10 22.22 2.21 -7.57
N GLY A 11 22.61 1.56 -6.48
CA GLY A 11 23.47 2.14 -5.44
C GLY A 11 22.72 2.74 -4.25
N ASN A 12 21.39 2.89 -4.34
CA ASN A 12 20.57 3.34 -3.23
C ASN A 12 20.03 2.15 -2.43
N LEU A 13 20.23 2.18 -1.11
CA LEU A 13 19.62 1.21 -0.21
C LEU A 13 18.14 1.54 -0.04
N LEU A 14 17.30 0.55 -0.32
CA LEU A 14 15.86 0.62 -0.19
C LEU A 14 15.42 -0.39 0.88
N PRO A 15 14.97 0.05 2.07
CA PRO A 15 14.28 -0.82 3.00
C PRO A 15 13.09 -1.49 2.31
N VAL A 16 12.90 -2.80 2.52
CA VAL A 16 11.79 -3.55 1.92
C VAL A 16 10.89 -4.07 3.02
N ILE A 17 9.61 -3.74 2.93
CA ILE A 17 8.59 -3.96 3.92
C ILE A 17 7.45 -4.79 3.32
N ASP A 18 6.97 -5.80 4.05
CA ASP A 18 5.77 -6.58 3.71
C ASP A 18 4.52 -5.77 4.06
N LEU A 19 3.75 -5.34 3.05
CA LEU A 19 2.56 -4.52 3.28
C LEU A 19 1.49 -5.28 4.06
N SER A 20 1.23 -6.54 3.70
CA SER A 20 0.29 -7.38 4.45
C SER A 20 0.79 -7.58 5.88
N GLY A 21 2.08 -7.86 6.05
CA GLY A 21 2.65 -8.05 7.38
C GLY A 21 2.59 -6.79 8.24
N CYS A 22 2.72 -5.61 7.65
CA CYS A 22 2.56 -4.37 8.38
C CYS A 22 1.12 -4.09 8.78
N LEU A 23 0.17 -4.30 7.86
CA LEU A 23 -1.23 -3.94 8.07
C LEU A 23 -2.00 -4.94 8.93
N THR A 24 -1.73 -6.24 8.76
CA THR A 24 -2.52 -7.32 9.39
C THR A 24 -1.71 -8.24 10.29
N GLY A 25 -0.38 -8.13 10.29
CA GLY A 25 0.50 -9.12 10.92
C GLY A 25 0.64 -10.43 10.14
N GLY A 26 0.01 -10.52 8.96
CA GLY A 26 0.15 -11.65 8.05
C GLY A 26 1.53 -11.73 7.38
N VAL A 27 1.70 -12.66 6.44
CA VAL A 27 2.91 -12.74 5.63
C VAL A 27 2.51 -12.93 4.19
N THR A 28 2.97 -12.05 3.30
CA THR A 28 2.77 -12.24 1.87
C THR A 28 3.61 -13.43 1.39
N ARG A 29 2.93 -14.39 0.76
CA ARG A 29 3.58 -15.51 0.06
C ARG A 29 4.16 -14.97 -1.25
N ILE A 30 5.48 -15.10 -1.41
CA ILE A 30 6.16 -14.65 -2.62
C ILE A 30 5.81 -15.57 -3.79
N THR A 31 5.35 -14.96 -4.88
CA THR A 31 5.04 -15.61 -6.16
C THR A 31 5.70 -14.83 -7.31
N ASP A 32 5.55 -15.32 -8.54
CA ASP A 32 5.97 -14.63 -9.77
C ASP A 32 5.17 -13.34 -10.04
N LYS A 33 4.00 -13.18 -9.41
CA LYS A 33 3.18 -11.97 -9.48
C LYS A 33 3.55 -10.90 -8.47
N THR A 34 4.27 -11.28 -7.40
CA THR A 34 4.68 -10.37 -6.33
C THR A 34 5.52 -9.22 -6.87
N ARG A 35 5.26 -7.99 -6.42
CA ARG A 35 5.98 -6.79 -6.82
C ARG A 35 6.43 -5.99 -5.61
N VAL A 36 7.42 -5.13 -5.82
CA VAL A 36 7.83 -4.11 -4.85
C VAL A 36 7.39 -2.75 -5.38
N LEU A 37 6.50 -2.07 -4.66
CA LEU A 37 6.11 -0.68 -4.92
C LEU A 37 7.07 0.24 -4.18
N VAL A 38 7.76 1.13 -4.90
CA VAL A 38 8.67 2.10 -4.29
C VAL A 38 7.89 3.37 -3.96
N ILE A 39 7.99 3.82 -2.71
CA ILE A 39 7.46 5.10 -2.24
C ILE A 39 8.64 6.02 -1.97
N ASP A 40 8.51 7.26 -2.43
CA ASP A 40 9.39 8.37 -2.10
C ASP A 40 8.52 9.58 -1.74
N TYR A 41 8.32 9.82 -0.45
CA TYR A 41 7.41 10.85 0.07
C TYR A 41 7.88 11.38 1.43
N ASN A 42 8.00 12.69 1.62
CA ASN A 42 8.40 13.31 2.90
C ASN A 42 9.66 12.70 3.55
N GLY A 43 10.67 12.33 2.75
CA GLY A 43 11.89 11.68 3.24
C GLY A 43 11.72 10.20 3.57
N PHE A 44 10.52 9.65 3.40
CA PHE A 44 10.25 8.23 3.44
C PHE A 44 10.56 7.59 2.09
N TYR A 45 11.68 6.87 2.03
CA TYR A 45 12.11 6.10 0.86
C TYR A 45 12.10 4.60 1.20
N SER A 46 11.11 3.85 0.71
CA SER A 46 10.94 2.43 1.05
C SER A 46 10.18 1.65 -0.03
N GLY A 47 10.41 0.34 -0.07
CA GLY A 47 9.75 -0.61 -0.94
C GLY A 47 8.67 -1.40 -0.20
N LEU A 48 7.46 -1.46 -0.76
CA LEU A 48 6.37 -2.27 -0.25
C LEU A 48 6.21 -3.54 -1.08
N VAL A 49 6.33 -4.70 -0.47
CA VAL A 49 5.94 -5.97 -1.09
C VAL A 49 4.42 -6.03 -1.14
N VAL A 50 3.90 -6.26 -2.35
CA VAL A 50 2.47 -6.47 -2.63
C VAL A 50 2.26 -7.77 -3.39
N ASP A 51 1.09 -8.36 -3.23
CA ASP A 51 0.75 -9.65 -3.85
C ASP A 51 0.82 -9.59 -5.38
N GLU A 52 0.27 -8.54 -5.99
CA GLU A 52 0.32 -8.30 -7.43
C GLU A 52 0.05 -6.83 -7.80
N VAL A 53 0.43 -6.45 -9.03
CA VAL A 53 0.04 -5.17 -9.65
C VAL A 53 -0.82 -5.49 -10.86
N LEU A 54 -2.11 -5.18 -10.77
CA LEU A 54 -3.09 -5.45 -11.84
C LEU A 54 -2.97 -4.49 -13.03
N GLY A 55 -2.31 -3.35 -12.85
CA GLY A 55 -2.12 -2.32 -13.87
C GLY A 55 -2.68 -0.97 -13.44
N MET A 56 -2.89 -0.09 -14.42
CA MET A 56 -3.46 1.24 -14.21
C MET A 56 -4.96 1.22 -14.43
N LYS A 57 -5.70 1.93 -13.58
CA LYS A 57 -7.15 2.10 -13.72
C LYS A 57 -7.50 3.58 -13.72
N HIS A 58 -8.25 4.00 -14.73
CA HIS A 58 -8.82 5.34 -14.81
C HIS A 58 -10.25 5.31 -14.26
N PHE A 59 -10.54 6.29 -13.40
CA PHE A 59 -11.88 6.54 -12.88
C PHE A 59 -12.39 7.88 -13.39
N MET A 60 -13.69 7.94 -13.65
CA MET A 60 -14.39 9.15 -14.04
C MET A 60 -14.99 9.83 -12.80
N ASP A 61 -15.22 11.14 -12.87
CA ASP A 61 -15.76 11.91 -11.74
C ASP A 61 -17.12 11.40 -11.26
N ASN A 62 -17.95 10.87 -12.17
CA ASN A 62 -19.25 10.28 -11.83
C ASN A 62 -19.16 8.91 -11.14
N GLU A 63 -17.97 8.32 -11.07
CA GLU A 63 -17.70 7.08 -10.33
C GLU A 63 -17.26 7.38 -8.89
N TYR A 64 -16.92 8.63 -8.57
CA TYR A 64 -16.53 9.03 -7.22
C TYR A 64 -17.70 8.94 -6.24
N SER A 65 -17.43 8.35 -5.08
CA SER A 65 -18.40 8.18 -4.00
C SER A 65 -17.81 8.66 -2.68
N VAL A 66 -18.60 9.42 -1.93
CA VAL A 66 -18.29 9.88 -0.57
C VAL A 66 -18.67 8.84 0.48
N GLU A 67 -19.45 7.82 0.10
CA GLU A 67 -19.80 6.73 1.00
C GLU A 67 -18.59 5.88 1.34
N ASP A 68 -18.55 5.40 2.59
CA ASP A 68 -17.47 4.56 3.10
C ASP A 68 -17.28 3.32 2.25
N ALA A 69 -16.01 3.04 1.95
CA ALA A 69 -15.62 1.77 1.39
C ALA A 69 -16.01 0.67 2.38
N GLN A 70 -16.62 -0.40 1.86
CA GLN A 70 -16.73 -1.65 2.62
C GLN A 70 -15.34 -2.31 2.65
N VAL A 71 -14.44 -1.73 3.43
CA VAL A 71 -13.08 -2.23 3.68
C VAL A 71 -12.99 -2.75 5.10
N ASP A 72 -12.05 -3.67 5.30
CA ASP A 72 -11.68 -4.14 6.62
C ASP A 72 -11.27 -2.97 7.53
N GLU A 73 -11.52 -3.12 8.83
CA GLU A 73 -11.32 -2.06 9.83
C GLU A 73 -9.88 -1.52 9.85
N PHE A 74 -8.89 -2.40 9.66
CA PHE A 74 -7.48 -2.04 9.64
C PHE A 74 -7.07 -1.18 8.42
N LEU A 75 -7.87 -1.16 7.35
CA LEU A 75 -7.64 -0.33 6.15
C LEU A 75 -8.31 1.04 6.23
N ARG A 76 -9.29 1.21 7.11
CA ARG A 76 -10.05 2.47 7.25
C ARG A 76 -9.16 3.70 7.47
N PRO A 77 -8.11 3.66 8.32
CA PRO A 77 -7.24 4.82 8.51
C PRO A 77 -6.50 5.27 7.25
N TYR A 78 -6.30 4.34 6.30
CA TYR A 78 -5.54 4.56 5.08
C TYR A 78 -6.43 4.74 3.85
N THR A 79 -7.75 4.70 4.00
CA THR A 79 -8.71 4.81 2.90
C THR A 79 -9.44 6.14 2.99
N GLN A 80 -9.37 6.96 1.94
CA GLN A 80 -10.02 8.28 1.93
C GLN A 80 -11.29 8.33 1.08
N HIS A 81 -11.27 7.66 -0.08
CA HIS A 81 -12.31 7.78 -1.10
C HIS A 81 -12.57 6.43 -1.77
N VAL A 82 -13.73 6.33 -2.44
CA VAL A 82 -14.14 5.13 -3.17
C VAL A 82 -14.60 5.50 -4.56
N PHE A 83 -14.24 4.68 -5.54
CA PHE A 83 -14.85 4.71 -6.86
C PHE A 83 -15.77 3.50 -7.08
N ARG A 84 -16.95 3.72 -7.65
CA ARG A 84 -17.92 2.67 -7.98
C ARG A 84 -18.11 2.54 -9.48
N ARG A 85 -17.95 1.32 -10.00
CA ARG A 85 -18.21 0.97 -11.40
C ARG A 85 -19.03 -0.31 -11.43
N GLY A 86 -20.32 -0.19 -11.76
CA GLY A 86 -21.29 -1.28 -11.62
C GLY A 86 -21.36 -1.72 -10.15
N ASP A 87 -21.23 -3.02 -9.91
CA ASP A 87 -21.29 -3.59 -8.55
C ASP A 87 -19.93 -3.60 -7.82
N GLN A 88 -18.86 -3.12 -8.46
CA GLN A 88 -17.53 -3.09 -7.86
C GLN A 88 -17.24 -1.75 -7.20
N SER A 89 -16.74 -1.81 -5.96
CA SER A 89 -16.20 -0.67 -5.23
C SER A 89 -14.67 -0.75 -5.16
N TRP A 90 -14.02 0.39 -5.39
CA TRP A 90 -12.57 0.54 -5.42
C TRP A 90 -12.15 1.55 -4.37
N ALA A 91 -11.68 1.07 -3.22
CA ALA A 91 -11.11 1.90 -2.17
C ALA A 91 -9.77 2.48 -2.62
N ILE A 92 -9.58 3.79 -2.43
CA ILE A 92 -8.29 4.43 -2.64
C ILE A 92 -7.47 4.35 -1.35
N PHE A 93 -6.48 3.47 -1.37
CA PHE A 93 -5.48 3.34 -0.32
C PHE A 93 -4.42 4.43 -0.47
N SER A 94 -4.33 5.33 0.51
CA SER A 94 -3.36 6.42 0.56
C SER A 94 -2.01 5.92 1.09
N LEU A 95 -1.04 5.78 0.20
CA LEU A 95 0.36 5.47 0.57
C LEU A 95 0.99 6.62 1.37
N HIS A 96 0.53 7.85 1.20
CA HIS A 96 0.99 8.99 2.01
C HIS A 96 0.54 8.85 3.47
N THR A 97 -0.73 8.52 3.69
CA THR A 97 -1.26 8.28 5.03
C THR A 97 -0.59 7.09 5.72
N LEU A 98 -0.26 6.05 4.94
CA LEU A 98 0.55 4.93 5.43
C LEU A 98 1.95 5.39 5.84
N ALA A 99 2.64 6.16 4.99
CA ALA A 99 3.99 6.64 5.25
C ALA A 99 4.07 7.56 6.47
N ASP A 100 3.04 8.36 6.73
CA ASP A 100 2.94 9.24 7.91
C ASP A 100 2.51 8.49 9.19
N SER A 101 2.17 7.19 9.10
CA SER A 101 1.65 6.43 10.23
C SER A 101 2.76 6.01 11.20
N PRO A 102 2.58 6.17 12.53
CA PRO A 102 3.59 5.76 13.51
C PRO A 102 3.91 4.27 13.45
N GLN A 103 2.91 3.44 13.14
CA GLN A 103 3.07 2.00 12.99
C GLN A 103 4.05 1.68 11.85
N PHE A 104 4.03 2.47 10.78
CA PHE A 104 4.89 2.30 9.62
C PHE A 104 6.31 2.85 9.85
N LEU A 105 6.41 4.03 10.47
CA LEU A 105 7.68 4.71 10.74
C LEU A 105 8.58 3.93 11.71
N GLN A 106 8.00 3.19 12.67
CA GLN A 106 8.77 2.45 13.67
C GLN A 106 9.60 1.28 13.12
N ALA A 107 9.42 0.85 11.87
CA ALA A 107 10.29 -0.19 11.28
C ALA A 107 11.18 0.27 10.13
N ALA A 108 11.19 1.57 9.84
CA ALA A 108 12.15 2.16 8.92
C ALA A 108 13.44 2.64 9.63
N VAL A 109 13.55 2.43 10.94
CA VAL A 109 14.67 2.85 11.81
C VAL A 109 15.47 1.64 12.28
#